data_AF-A0A8T5BXG2-F1
#
_entry.id   AF-A0A8T5BXG2-F1
#
_cell.length_a   1.000
_cell.length_b   1.000
_cell.length_c   1.000
_cell.angle_alpha   90.00
_cell.angle_beta   90.00
_cell.angle_gamma   90.00
#
_symmetry.space_group_name_H-M   'P 1'
#
loop_
_entity.id
_entity.type
_entity.pdbx_description
1 polymer ?
#
loop_
_entity_poly.entity_id
_entity_poly.type
_entity_poly.pdbx_seq_one_letter_code
_entity_poly.pdbx_strand_id
1 'polypeptide(L)'
;MSEHKGLTSEEVVERLKIYGLNKVPEKRESIVVSFLKKLTGLTPYTIEVAAAISFVLGKYVDFAIMVSLLLVNAVIGVVHGYRAGKAIEMLKSKLKVTVKALRDGKWVDVAAEHIVPDDIVKISMGDIVPADGVIVEGSITVDESALTGESIPAEKNVK
;
A
#
# COMPACT_ATOMS: atom_id res chain seq x y z
N MET A 1 3.24 15.25 36.71
CA MET A 1 2.21 14.87 35.72
C MET A 1 2.00 16.07 34.81
N SER A 2 2.75 16.14 33.71
CA SER A 2 2.46 17.10 32.65
C SER A 2 1.09 16.74 32.07
N GLU A 3 0.11 17.64 32.19
CA GLU A 3 -1.14 17.54 31.43
C GLU A 3 -0.79 17.61 29.95
N HIS A 4 -0.60 16.46 29.33
CA HIS A 4 -0.49 16.40 27.89
C HIS A 4 -1.84 16.78 27.31
N LYS A 5 -1.93 17.93 26.63
CA LYS A 5 -3.19 18.43 26.04
C LYS A 5 -3.48 17.83 24.66
N GLY A 6 -2.57 17.02 24.12
CA GLY A 6 -2.64 16.54 22.75
C GLY A 6 -2.48 17.66 21.73
N LEU A 7 -2.70 17.34 20.45
CA LEU A 7 -2.67 18.32 19.36
C LEU A 7 -4.04 18.99 19.21
N THR A 8 -4.05 20.25 18.78
CA THR A 8 -5.28 20.92 18.36
C THR A 8 -5.70 20.47 16.96
N SER A 9 -6.99 20.57 16.65
CA SER A 9 -7.50 20.29 15.30
C SER A 9 -6.80 21.12 14.22
N GLU A 10 -6.44 22.37 14.51
CA GLU A 10 -5.70 23.25 13.59
C GLU A 10 -4.28 22.75 13.32
N GLU A 11 -3.53 22.36 14.37
CA GLU A 11 -2.16 21.83 14.23
C GLU A 11 -2.14 20.54 13.42
N VAL A 12 -3.13 19.66 13.61
CA VAL A 12 -3.25 18.43 12.83
C VAL A 12 -3.45 18.75 11.35
N VAL A 13 -4.33 19.71 11.01
CA VAL A 13 -4.58 20.12 9.62
C VAL A 13 -3.32 20.70 8.99
N GLU A 14 -2.55 21.50 9.73
CA GLU A 14 -1.29 22.05 9.24
C GLU A 14 -0.25 20.95 8.99
N ARG A 15 -0.11 20.00 9.92
CA ARG A 15 0.82 18.88 9.79
C ARG A 15 0.44 17.94 8.65
N LEU A 16 -0.85 17.67 8.45
CA LEU A 16 -1.31 16.88 7.30
C LEU A 16 -0.98 17.54 5.96
N LYS A 17 -0.91 18.88 5.89
CA LYS A 17 -0.45 19.57 4.66
C LYS A 17 1.05 19.40 4.42
N ILE A 18 1.84 19.29 5.48
CA ILE A 18 3.31 19.18 5.40
C ILE A 18 3.74 17.74 5.17
N TYR A 19 3.23 16.81 5.97
CA TYR A 19 3.64 15.41 6.00
C TYR A 19 2.77 14.49 5.14
N GLY A 20 1.53 14.93 4.83
CA GLY A 20 0.55 14.09 4.15
C GLY A 20 -0.09 13.05 5.08
N LEU A 21 -0.84 12.13 4.47
CA LEU A 21 -1.43 10.99 5.19
C LEU A 21 -0.35 9.98 5.57
N ASN A 22 -0.52 9.32 6.73
CA ASN A 22 0.25 8.16 7.16
C ASN A 22 -0.15 6.93 6.33
N LYS A 23 0.16 6.97 5.03
CA LYS A 23 -0.08 5.89 4.08
C LYS A 23 1.12 5.74 3.17
N VAL A 24 1.57 4.49 2.99
CA VAL A 24 2.61 4.17 2.01
C VAL A 24 2.12 4.57 0.61
N PRO A 25 2.88 5.41 -0.14
CA PRO A 25 2.46 5.88 -1.45
C PRO A 25 2.28 4.70 -2.41
N GLU A 26 1.08 4.58 -2.98
CA GLU A 26 0.79 3.58 -3.99
C GLU A 26 1.25 4.08 -5.36
N LYS A 27 2.29 3.48 -5.92
CA LYS A 27 2.68 3.72 -7.32
C LYS A 27 1.59 3.14 -8.24
N ARG A 28 0.71 3.99 -8.75
CA ARG A 28 -0.24 3.63 -9.79
C ARG A 28 0.47 3.67 -11.14
N GLU A 29 0.71 2.50 -11.72
CA GLU A 29 1.17 2.44 -13.11
C GLU A 29 0.03 2.82 -14.04
N SER A 30 0.35 3.54 -15.12
CA SER A 30 -0.65 3.85 -16.13
C SER A 30 -1.03 2.59 -16.89
N ILE A 31 -2.30 2.50 -17.31
CA ILE A 31 -2.82 1.35 -18.07
C ILE A 31 -1.98 1.10 -19.34
N VAL A 32 -1.51 2.16 -19.99
CA VAL A 32 -0.65 2.09 -21.18
C VAL A 32 0.72 1.49 -20.84
N VAL A 33 1.35 1.92 -19.74
CA VAL A 33 2.64 1.35 -19.30
C VAL A 33 2.47 -0.12 -18.92
N SER A 34 1.41 -0.45 -18.17
CA SER A 34 1.12 -1.84 -17.83
C SER A 34 0.83 -2.70 -19.06
N PHE A 35 0.19 -2.15 -20.10
CA PHE A 35 -0.04 -2.84 -21.37
C PHE A 35 1.26 -3.08 -22.13
N LEU A 36 2.08 -2.05 -22.32
CA LEU A 36 3.39 -2.18 -23.00
C LEU A 36 4.29 -3.18 -22.27
N LYS A 37 4.26 -3.21 -20.94
CA LYS A 37 4.97 -4.23 -20.15
C LYS A 37 4.52 -5.65 -20.43
N LYS A 38 3.25 -5.88 -20.84
CA LYS A 38 2.78 -7.22 -21.25
C LYS A 38 3.35 -7.65 -22.60
N LEU A 39 3.88 -6.72 -23.40
CA LEU A 39 4.55 -7.01 -24.66
C LEU A 39 6.06 -7.21 -24.47
N THR A 40 6.63 -6.74 -23.37
CA THR A 40 8.05 -6.94 -23.06
C THR A 40 8.24 -8.18 -22.19
N GLY A 41 8.71 -9.29 -22.77
CA GLY A 41 9.02 -10.49 -22.01
C GLY A 41 9.42 -11.66 -22.90
N LEU A 42 10.00 -12.70 -22.31
CA LEU A 42 10.50 -13.86 -23.06
C LEU A 42 9.41 -14.51 -23.93
N THR A 43 8.21 -14.69 -23.39
CA THR A 43 7.08 -15.30 -24.11
C THR A 43 6.47 -14.40 -25.18
N PRO A 44 6.18 -13.10 -24.93
CA PRO A 44 5.84 -12.17 -26.01
C PRO A 44 6.91 -12.09 -27.10
N TYR A 45 8.20 -12.03 -26.75
CA TYR A 45 9.30 -11.92 -27.72
C TYR A 45 9.37 -13.12 -28.67
N THR A 46 9.15 -14.34 -28.19
CA THR A 46 9.13 -15.51 -29.08
C THR A 46 7.99 -15.43 -30.09
N ILE A 47 6.83 -14.91 -29.69
CA ILE A 47 5.68 -14.70 -30.59
C ILE A 47 5.94 -13.54 -31.55
N GLU A 48 6.54 -12.44 -31.09
CA GLU A 48 6.89 -11.28 -31.93
C GLU A 48 7.90 -11.65 -33.02
N VAL A 49 8.93 -12.42 -32.68
CA VAL A 49 9.89 -12.94 -33.65
C VAL A 49 9.20 -13.86 -34.66
N ALA A 50 8.33 -14.77 -34.21
CA ALA A 50 7.57 -15.65 -35.09
C ALA A 50 6.61 -14.87 -36.03
N ALA A 51 5.98 -13.82 -35.52
CA ALA A 51 5.12 -12.93 -36.29
C ALA A 51 5.95 -12.16 -37.35
N ALA A 52 7.11 -11.63 -36.98
CA ALA A 52 8.01 -10.94 -37.91
C ALA A 52 8.48 -11.85 -39.05
N ILE A 53 8.86 -13.10 -38.73
CA ILE A 53 9.23 -14.11 -39.73
C ILE A 53 8.04 -14.39 -40.67
N SER A 54 6.83 -14.56 -40.12
CA SER A 54 5.62 -14.82 -40.92
C SER A 54 5.30 -13.66 -41.87
N PHE A 55 5.49 -12.41 -41.43
CA PHE A 55 5.31 -11.22 -42.26
C PHE A 55 6.30 -11.18 -43.44
N VAL A 56 7.59 -11.44 -43.19
CA VAL A 56 8.62 -11.49 -44.24
C VAL A 56 8.37 -12.60 -45.25
N LEU A 57 7.80 -13.73 -44.82
CA LEU A 57 7.40 -14.84 -45.69
C LEU A 57 6.11 -14.59 -46.48
N GLY A 58 5.48 -13.41 -46.35
CA GLY A 58 4.21 -13.07 -47.02
C GLY A 58 2.99 -13.79 -46.43
N LYS A 59 3.13 -14.43 -45.26
CA LYS A 59 2.03 -15.13 -44.57
C LYS A 59 1.25 -14.15 -43.70
N TYR A 60 0.53 -13.24 -44.35
CA TYR A 60 -0.17 -12.15 -43.66
C TYR A 60 -1.30 -12.64 -42.73
N VAL A 61 -1.94 -13.76 -43.06
CA VAL A 61 -2.98 -14.36 -42.20
C VAL A 61 -2.38 -14.87 -40.89
N ASP A 62 -1.27 -15.62 -40.95
CA ASP A 62 -0.57 -16.13 -39.77
C ASP A 62 -0.05 -14.98 -38.89
N PHE A 63 0.54 -13.96 -39.53
CA PHE A 63 0.96 -12.72 -38.85
C PHE A 63 -0.21 -12.05 -38.11
N ALA A 64 -1.35 -11.87 -38.79
CA ALA A 64 -2.51 -11.22 -38.19
C ALA A 64 -3.06 -12.00 -36.99
N ILE A 65 -3.08 -13.34 -37.06
CA ILE A 65 -3.49 -14.20 -35.94
C ILE A 65 -2.55 -14.04 -34.75
N MET A 66 -1.22 -14.08 -34.97
CA MET A 66 -0.24 -13.96 -33.88
C MET A 66 -0.31 -12.59 -33.20
N VAL A 67 -0.38 -11.51 -33.97
CA VAL A 67 -0.51 -10.15 -33.44
C VAL A 67 -1.82 -10.00 -32.67
N SER A 68 -2.93 -10.51 -33.21
CA SER A 68 -4.23 -10.46 -32.51
C SER A 68 -4.18 -11.19 -31.18
N LEU A 69 -3.59 -12.39 -31.14
CA LEU A 69 -3.44 -13.17 -29.92
C LEU A 69 -2.58 -12.45 -28.87
N LEU A 70 -1.49 -11.81 -29.30
CA LEU A 70 -0.59 -11.03 -28.46
C LEU A 70 -1.31 -9.82 -27.84
N LEU A 71 -2.08 -9.07 -28.64
CA LEU A 71 -2.88 -7.95 -28.16
C LEU A 71 -3.98 -8.40 -27.18
N VAL A 72 -4.71 -9.48 -27.49
CA VAL A 72 -5.74 -10.03 -26.61
C VAL A 72 -5.13 -10.46 -25.27
N ASN A 73 -3.98 -11.15 -25.30
CA ASN A 73 -3.29 -11.56 -24.09
C ASN A 73 -2.84 -10.36 -23.25
N ALA A 74 -2.30 -9.31 -23.88
CA ALA A 74 -1.92 -8.09 -23.19
C ALA A 74 -3.12 -7.40 -22.51
N VAL A 75 -4.27 -7.30 -23.19
CA VAL A 75 -5.51 -6.77 -22.61
C VAL A 75 -5.96 -7.60 -21.42
N ILE A 76 -6.04 -8.92 -21.59
CA ILE A 76 -6.43 -9.86 -20.52
C ILE A 76 -5.47 -9.72 -19.32
N GLY A 77 -4.17 -9.64 -19.57
CA GLY A 77 -3.14 -9.48 -18.56
C GLY A 77 -3.27 -8.19 -17.76
N VAL A 78 -3.61 -7.08 -18.41
CA VAL A 78 -3.88 -5.80 -17.73
C VAL A 78 -5.16 -5.88 -16.90
N VAL A 79 -6.24 -6.47 -17.44
CA VAL A 79 -7.51 -6.65 -16.71
C VAL A 79 -7.33 -7.54 -15.48
N HIS A 80 -6.60 -8.65 -15.60
CA HIS A 80 -6.28 -9.52 -14.47
C HIS A 80 -5.44 -8.79 -13.42
N GLY A 81 -4.43 -8.03 -13.83
CA GLY A 81 -3.63 -7.20 -12.92
C GLY A 81 -4.48 -6.19 -12.15
N TYR A 82 -5.38 -5.49 -12.85
CA TYR A 82 -6.29 -4.53 -12.22
C TYR A 82 -7.26 -5.20 -11.22
N ARG A 83 -7.85 -6.35 -11.59
CA ARG A 83 -8.74 -7.10 -10.69
C ARG A 83 -8.02 -7.60 -9.44
N ALA A 84 -6.80 -8.10 -9.58
CA ALA A 84 -5.98 -8.53 -8.46
C ALA A 84 -5.65 -7.36 -7.52
N GLY A 85 -5.23 -6.22 -8.08
CA GLY A 85 -4.97 -5.01 -7.31
C GLY A 85 -6.21 -4.52 -6.55
N LYS A 86 -7.37 -4.50 -7.21
CA LYS A 86 -8.64 -4.07 -6.60
C LYS A 86 -9.08 -4.99 -5.45
N ALA A 87 -8.86 -6.30 -5.56
CA ALA A 87 -9.17 -7.24 -4.48
C ALA A 87 -8.30 -6.97 -3.23
N ILE A 88 -7.01 -6.71 -3.43
CA ILE A 88 -6.09 -6.34 -2.35
C ILE A 88 -6.49 -5.00 -1.73
N GLU A 89 -6.85 -4.00 -2.55
CA GLU A 89 -7.32 -2.70 -2.07
C GLU A 89 -8.59 -2.83 -1.22
N MET A 90 -9.53 -3.69 -1.63
CA MET A 90 -10.72 -3.97 -0.84
C MET A 90 -10.39 -4.62 0.50
N LEU A 91 -9.44 -5.57 0.55
CA LEU A 91 -8.97 -6.15 1.82
C LEU A 91 -8.35 -5.06 2.71
N LYS A 92 -7.45 -4.23 2.16
CA LYS A 92 -6.84 -3.11 2.90
C LYS A 92 -7.89 -2.15 3.45
N SER A 93 -8.92 -1.82 2.67
CA SER A 93 -9.98 -0.89 3.08
C SER A 93 -10.85 -1.42 4.24
N LYS A 94 -10.98 -2.74 4.37
CA LYS A 94 -11.68 -3.38 5.50
C LYS A 94 -10.83 -3.46 6.77
N LEU A 95 -9.52 -3.28 6.62
CA LEU A 95 -8.53 -3.24 7.70
C LEU A 95 -8.18 -1.80 8.10
N LYS A 96 -9.07 -0.83 7.90
CA LYS A 96 -8.85 0.54 8.37
C LYS A 96 -8.69 0.53 9.90
N VAL A 97 -7.43 0.53 10.34
CA VAL A 97 -7.06 0.58 11.74
C VAL A 97 -7.53 1.93 12.27
N THR A 98 -8.40 1.90 13.27
CA THR A 98 -8.78 3.09 14.03
C THR A 98 -7.99 3.08 15.34
N VAL A 99 -7.50 4.25 15.73
CA VAL A 99 -6.77 4.45 16.98
C VAL A 99 -7.36 5.63 17.74
N LYS A 100 -7.26 5.61 19.07
CA LYS A 100 -7.65 6.74 19.91
C LYS A 100 -6.51 7.73 20.00
N ALA A 101 -6.69 8.92 19.45
CA ALA A 101 -5.76 10.04 19.58
C ALA A 101 -6.30 11.09 20.55
N LEU A 102 -5.41 11.74 21.30
CA LEU A 102 -5.75 12.87 22.16
C LEU A 102 -5.67 14.15 21.32
N ARG A 103 -6.82 14.72 20.99
CA ARG A 103 -6.95 15.95 20.21
C ARG A 103 -7.91 16.91 20.88
N ASP A 104 -7.56 18.19 20.90
CA ASP A 104 -8.32 19.25 21.59
C ASP A 104 -8.63 18.90 23.06
N GLY A 105 -7.69 18.22 23.73
CA GLY A 105 -7.83 17.73 25.10
C GLY A 105 -8.82 16.56 25.28
N LYS A 106 -9.31 15.93 24.21
CA LYS A 106 -10.26 14.82 24.25
C LYS A 106 -9.75 13.61 23.47
N TRP A 107 -10.07 12.42 23.95
CA TRP A 107 -9.80 11.18 23.21
C TRP A 107 -10.83 11.01 22.10
N VAL A 108 -10.35 10.96 20.85
CA VAL A 108 -11.17 10.81 19.65
C VAL A 108 -10.69 9.62 18.83
N ASP A 109 -11.63 8.85 18.26
CA ASP A 109 -11.30 7.77 17.34
C ASP A 109 -10.94 8.37 15.97
N VAL A 110 -9.73 8.09 15.52
CA VAL A 110 -9.20 8.56 14.23
C VAL A 110 -8.69 7.37 13.43
N ALA A 111 -8.84 7.44 12.10
CA ALA A 111 -8.21 6.44 11.24
C ALA A 111 -6.69 6.61 11.31
N ALA A 112 -5.94 5.50 11.39
CA ALA A 112 -4.48 5.49 11.50
C ALA A 112 -3.78 6.25 10.36
N GLU A 113 -4.42 6.34 9.18
CA GLU A 113 -3.96 7.14 8.03
C GLU A 113 -3.89 8.66 8.32
N HIS A 114 -4.60 9.15 9.33
CA HIS A 114 -4.65 10.57 9.73
C HIS A 114 -3.79 10.88 10.96
N ILE A 115 -3.03 9.91 11.45
CA ILE A 115 -2.05 10.14 12.51
C ILE A 115 -0.89 10.96 11.93
N VAL A 116 -0.51 12.01 12.64
CA VAL A 116 0.61 12.88 12.30
C VAL A 116 1.73 12.74 13.34
N PRO A 117 2.96 13.15 13.03
CA PRO A 117 4.01 13.27 14.04
C PRO A 117 3.51 14.06 15.26
N ASP A 118 4.01 13.70 16.45
CA ASP A 118 3.60 14.15 17.79
C ASP A 118 2.11 13.98 18.19
N ASP A 119 1.31 13.21 17.44
CA ASP A 119 0.03 12.75 17.98
C ASP A 119 0.27 11.87 19.23
N ILE A 120 -0.54 12.11 20.27
CA ILE A 120 -0.58 11.23 21.44
C ILE A 120 -1.69 10.23 21.22
N VAL A 121 -1.31 8.95 21.11
CA VAL A 121 -2.25 7.85 20.88
C VAL A 121 -2.32 6.93 22.07
N LYS A 122 -3.49 6.33 22.28
CA LYS A 122 -3.70 5.28 23.27
C LYS A 122 -3.72 3.93 22.57
N ILE A 123 -2.83 3.05 23.02
CA ILE A 123 -2.71 1.66 22.54
C ILE A 123 -3.18 0.73 23.66
N SER A 124 -4.07 -0.19 23.33
CA SER A 124 -4.62 -1.20 24.23
C SER A 124 -4.19 -2.60 23.80
N MET A 125 -4.40 -3.59 24.66
CA MET A 125 -4.10 -4.99 24.33
C MET A 125 -4.88 -5.44 23.08
N GLY A 126 -4.17 -5.96 22.08
CA GLY A 126 -4.74 -6.39 20.81
C GLY A 126 -4.79 -5.31 19.72
N ASP A 127 -4.44 -4.07 20.03
CA ASP A 127 -4.34 -3.00 19.04
C ASP A 127 -3.08 -3.16 18.19
N ILE A 128 -3.17 -2.73 16.92
CA ILE A 128 -2.02 -2.62 16.02
C ILE A 128 -1.38 -1.25 16.23
N VAL A 129 -0.05 -1.22 16.40
CA VAL A 129 0.71 0.03 16.51
C VAL A 129 0.62 0.80 15.18
N PRO A 130 0.06 2.03 15.15
CA PRO A 130 -0.30 2.71 13.90
C PRO A 130 0.89 3.37 13.18
N ALA A 131 1.94 3.74 13.92
CA ALA A 131 3.14 4.41 13.45
C ALA A 131 4.26 4.25 14.47
N ASP A 132 5.49 4.54 14.05
CA ASP A 132 6.64 4.63 14.96
C ASP A 132 6.41 5.75 15.98
N GLY A 133 6.75 5.49 17.25
CA GLY A 133 6.50 6.43 18.33
C GLY A 133 7.31 6.14 19.59
N VAL A 134 7.12 7.00 20.59
CA VAL A 134 7.77 6.90 21.91
C VAL A 134 6.70 6.64 22.96
N ILE A 135 6.98 5.72 23.88
CA ILE A 135 6.09 5.43 25.01
C ILE A 135 6.21 6.56 26.02
N VAL A 136 5.14 7.35 26.16
CA VAL A 136 5.05 8.45 27.12
C VAL A 136 4.61 7.97 28.52
N GLU A 137 3.80 6.92 28.59
CA GLU A 137 3.30 6.37 29.86
C GLU A 137 3.01 4.86 29.72
N GLY A 138 3.29 4.11 30.79
CA GLY A 138 3.00 2.67 30.87
C GLY A 138 4.07 1.74 30.30
N SER A 139 3.73 0.46 30.21
CA SER A 139 4.55 -0.59 29.62
C SER A 139 3.71 -1.46 28.71
N ILE A 140 4.31 -1.93 27.62
CA ILE A 140 3.64 -2.77 26.63
C ILE A 140 4.55 -3.92 26.22
N THR A 141 3.94 -5.03 25.83
CA THR A 141 4.62 -6.13 25.15
C THR A 141 4.16 -6.14 23.70
N VAL A 142 5.10 -6.07 22.76
CA VAL A 142 4.81 -5.92 21.33
C VAL A 142 5.32 -7.15 20.59
N ASP A 143 4.50 -7.68 19.69
CA ASP A 143 4.91 -8.70 18.73
C ASP A 143 5.59 -8.02 17.52
N GLU A 144 6.90 -8.18 17.41
CA GLU A 144 7.71 -7.64 16.31
C GLU A 144 7.97 -8.69 15.21
N SER A 145 7.36 -9.89 15.28
CA SER A 145 7.60 -10.99 14.34
C SER A 145 7.36 -10.62 12.88
N ALA A 146 6.39 -9.73 12.61
CA ALA A 146 6.11 -9.23 11.28
C ALA A 146 7.24 -8.37 10.68
N LEU A 147 8.10 -7.78 11.52
CA LEU A 147 9.18 -6.89 11.12
C LEU A 147 10.57 -7.52 11.26
N THR A 148 10.81 -8.27 12.35
CA THR A 148 12.11 -8.85 12.68
C THR A 148 12.19 -10.35 12.41
N GLY A 149 11.04 -11.04 12.32
CA GLY A 149 10.98 -12.50 12.23
C GLY A 149 11.15 -13.21 13.57
N GLU A 150 11.31 -12.48 14.67
CA GLU A 150 11.43 -13.05 16.01
C GLU A 150 10.04 -13.24 16.63
N SER A 151 9.72 -14.48 17.03
CA SER A 151 8.41 -14.81 17.61
C SER A 151 8.29 -14.52 19.10
N ILE A 152 9.36 -14.06 19.74
CA ILE A 152 9.37 -13.73 21.18
C ILE A 152 8.90 -12.27 21.31
N PRO A 153 7.78 -12.01 22.00
CA PRO A 153 7.29 -10.65 22.18
C PRO A 153 8.31 -9.80 22.95
N ALA A 154 8.56 -8.58 22.46
CA ALA A 154 9.52 -7.66 23.07
C ALA A 154 8.81 -6.77 24.09
N GLU A 155 9.32 -6.73 25.33
CA GLU A 155 8.86 -5.75 26.32
C GLU A 155 9.44 -4.36 26.02
N LYS A 156 8.58 -3.34 26.00
CA LYS A 156 8.95 -1.94 25.82
C LYS A 156 8.38 -1.12 26.99
N ASN A 157 9.22 -0.25 27.54
CA ASN A 157 8.88 0.61 28.67
C ASN A 157 9.17 2.07 28.31
N VAL A 158 8.65 3.00 29.12
CA VAL A 158 8.96 4.43 29.04
C VAL A 158 10.49 4.61 29.01
N LYS A 159 10.98 5.38 28.03
CA LYS A 159 12.37 5.84 27.97
C LYS A 159 12.50 7.25 28.49
#